data_AF-A0A961F433-F1
#
_entry.id   AF-A0A961F433-F1
#
_cell.length_a   1.000
_cell.length_b   1.000
_cell.length_c   1.000
_cell.angle_alpha   90.00
_cell.angle_beta   90.00
_cell.angle_gamma   90.00
#
_symmetry.space_group_name_H-M   'P 1'
#
loop_
_entity.id
_entity.type
_entity.pdbx_description
1 polymer ?
#
loop_
_entity_poly.entity_id
_entity_poly.type
_entity_poly.pdbx_seq_one_letter_code
_entity_poly.pdbx_strand_id
1 'polypeptide(L)'
;MQDRKTLRRHAELLDAMAQRLSVDLEDAVFRGDLRPDEIADAVLRCADCPNPRHCAEWLLNHPRGAETTPQFCRNRAELERLRGGAGR
;
A
#
# COMPACT_ATOMS: atom_id res chain seq x y z
N MET A 1 5.91 -5.53 -20.81
CA MET A 1 6.89 -5.97 -19.81
C MET A 1 7.01 -4.83 -18.80
N GLN A 2 6.51 -4.99 -17.58
CA GLN A 2 6.66 -3.94 -16.56
C GLN A 2 8.12 -3.93 -16.09
N ASP A 3 8.76 -2.76 -16.06
CA ASP A 3 10.15 -2.63 -15.64
C ASP A 3 10.31 -2.97 -14.15
N ARG A 4 11.34 -3.75 -13.80
CA ARG A 4 11.60 -4.14 -12.40
C ARG A 4 11.86 -2.93 -11.50
N LYS A 5 12.38 -1.84 -12.07
CA LYS A 5 12.53 -0.53 -11.38
C LYS A 5 11.19 0.09 -11.02
N THR A 6 10.20 -0.01 -11.91
CA THR A 6 8.84 0.49 -11.66
C THR A 6 8.21 -0.30 -10.52
N LEU A 7 8.26 -1.63 -10.57
CA LEU A 7 7.72 -2.47 -9.50
C LEU A 7 8.34 -2.16 -8.14
N ARG A 8 9.67 -1.99 -8.07
CA ARG A 8 10.35 -1.60 -6.82
C ARG A 8 9.85 -0.26 -6.28
N ARG A 9 9.73 0.76 -7.13
CA ARG A 9 9.22 2.08 -6.73
C ARG A 9 7.78 1.99 -6.20
N HIS A 10 6.95 1.17 -6.83
CA HIS A 10 5.56 0.97 -6.39
C HIS A 10 5.48 0.16 -5.09
N ALA A 11 6.39 -0.79 -4.86
CA ALA A 11 6.51 -1.47 -3.57
C ALA A 11 6.84 -0.48 -2.45
N GLU A 12 7.83 0.40 -2.66
CA GLU A 12 8.20 1.44 -1.69
C GLU A 12 7.05 2.43 -1.43
N LEU A 13 6.28 2.80 -2.47
CA LEU A 13 5.10 3.68 -2.32
C LEU A 13 3.95 2.99 -1.57
N LEU A 14 3.69 1.71 -1.86
CA LEU A 14 2.65 0.93 -1.20
C LEU A 14 2.98 0.72 0.27
N ASP A 15 4.23 0.42 0.57
CA ASP A 15 4.72 0.25 1.92
C ASP A 15 4.61 1.57 2.72
N ALA A 16 5.08 2.68 2.16
CA ALA A 16 4.92 4.00 2.77
C ALA A 16 3.44 4.34 3.02
N MET A 17 2.53 3.98 2.09
CA MET A 17 1.08 4.17 2.25
C MET A 17 0.53 3.33 3.41
N ALA A 18 0.92 2.06 3.52
CA ALA A 18 0.54 1.21 4.63
C ALA A 18 1.01 1.78 5.97
N GLN A 19 2.27 2.20 6.06
CA GLN A 19 2.82 2.85 7.24
C GLN A 19 2.05 4.14 7.63
N ARG A 20 1.64 4.96 6.65
CA ARG A 20 0.80 6.15 6.93
C ARG A 20 -0.54 5.80 7.54
N LEU A 21 -1.08 4.65 7.21
CA LEU A 21 -2.36 4.17 7.69
C LEU A 21 -2.25 3.36 8.99
N SER A 22 -1.04 3.31 9.58
CA SER A 22 -0.70 2.47 10.72
C SER A 22 -0.91 0.98 10.44
N VAL A 23 -0.72 0.56 9.19
CA VAL A 23 -0.67 -0.84 8.77
C VAL A 23 0.78 -1.25 8.58
N ASP A 24 1.18 -2.28 9.29
CA ASP A 24 2.46 -2.95 9.05
C ASP A 24 2.21 -4.19 8.18
N LEU A 25 2.67 -4.14 6.93
CA LEU A 25 2.52 -5.25 5.98
C LEU A 25 3.40 -6.44 6.37
N GLU A 26 4.57 -6.20 6.95
CA GLU A 26 5.46 -7.28 7.41
C GLU A 26 4.84 -8.00 8.59
N ASP A 27 4.30 -7.25 9.55
CA ASP A 27 3.62 -7.83 10.71
C ASP A 27 2.32 -8.55 10.29
N ALA A 28 1.56 -8.00 9.35
CA ALA A 28 0.39 -8.68 8.79
C ALA A 28 0.76 -10.02 8.11
N VAL A 29 1.91 -10.07 7.42
CA VAL A 29 2.43 -11.32 6.87
C VAL A 29 2.87 -12.28 7.97
N PHE A 30 3.55 -11.77 8.99
CA PHE A 30 4.01 -12.59 10.12
C PHE A 30 2.85 -13.20 10.91
N ARG A 31 1.76 -12.44 11.11
CA ARG A 31 0.51 -12.91 11.74
C ARG A 31 -0.31 -13.83 10.85
N GLY A 32 -0.02 -13.89 9.54
CA GLY A 32 -0.76 -14.68 8.57
C GLY A 32 -2.06 -14.03 8.08
N ASP A 33 -2.25 -12.74 8.36
CA ASP A 33 -3.37 -11.92 7.87
C ASP A 33 -3.24 -11.59 6.37
N LEU A 34 -1.99 -11.58 5.89
CA LEU A 34 -1.61 -11.25 4.51
C LEU A 34 -0.57 -12.25 4.01
N ARG A 35 -0.60 -12.62 2.73
CA ARG A 35 0.47 -13.43 2.14
C ARG A 35 1.51 -12.58 1.41
N PRO A 36 2.78 -13.03 1.34
CA PRO A 36 3.81 -12.33 0.54
C PRO A 36 3.42 -12.19 -0.94
N ASP A 37 2.75 -13.21 -1.49
CA ASP A 37 2.16 -13.22 -2.82
C ASP A 37 1.08 -12.14 -3.01
N GLU A 38 0.25 -11.90 -1.98
CA GLU A 38 -0.75 -10.82 -2.03
C GLU A 38 -0.12 -9.42 -2.03
N ILE A 39 1.04 -9.25 -1.38
CA ILE A 39 1.82 -8.00 -1.48
C ILE A 39 2.30 -7.80 -2.92
N ALA A 40 2.85 -8.85 -3.56
CA ALA A 40 3.30 -8.77 -4.94
C ALA A 40 2.14 -8.38 -5.88
N ASP A 41 0.97 -8.98 -5.69
CA ASP A 41 -0.24 -8.62 -6.43
C ASP A 41 -0.68 -7.17 -6.18
N ALA A 42 -0.63 -6.70 -4.93
CA ALA A 42 -0.93 -5.31 -4.60
C ALA A 42 0.06 -4.35 -5.28
N VAL A 43 1.35 -4.69 -5.33
CA VAL A 43 2.36 -3.89 -6.05
C VAL A 43 2.08 -3.87 -7.53
N LEU A 44 1.70 -5.00 -8.14
CA LEU A 44 1.31 -5.06 -9.55
C LEU A 44 0.08 -4.19 -9.84
N ARG A 45 -0.95 -4.23 -8.99
CA ARG A 45 -2.13 -3.35 -9.08
C ARG A 45 -1.76 -1.88 -8.90
N CYS A 46 -0.82 -1.58 -8.01
CA CYS A 46 -0.32 -0.23 -7.78
C CYS A 46 0.48 0.29 -9.00
N ALA A 47 1.27 -0.58 -9.64
CA ALA A 47 2.02 -0.26 -10.85
C ALA A 47 1.12 0.03 -12.06
N ASP A 48 -0.07 -0.56 -12.09
CA ASP A 48 -1.11 -0.27 -13.08
C ASP A 48 -1.91 1.01 -12.76
N CYS A 49 -1.64 1.68 -11.64
CA CYS A 49 -2.29 2.94 -11.30
C CYS A 49 -1.78 4.05 -12.23
N PRO A 50 -2.68 4.80 -12.91
CA PRO A 50 -2.27 5.85 -13.85
C PRO A 50 -1.61 7.06 -13.18
N ASN A 51 -1.76 7.21 -11.85
CA ASN A 51 -1.36 8.42 -11.13
C ASN A 51 -0.40 8.15 -9.95
N PRO A 52 0.81 7.64 -10.19
CA PRO A 52 1.81 7.46 -9.13
C PRO A 52 2.25 8.79 -8.50
N ARG A 53 2.18 9.89 -9.27
CA ARG A 53 2.52 11.22 -8.80
C ARG A 53 1.59 11.72 -7.69
N HIS A 54 0.28 11.52 -7.84
CA HIS A 54 -0.71 11.87 -6.81
C HIS A 54 -0.51 11.06 -5.53
N CYS A 55 -0.07 9.79 -5.65
CA CYS A 55 0.27 8.97 -4.49
C CYS A 55 1.42 9.60 -3.70
N ALA A 56 2.50 9.99 -4.38
CA ALA A 56 3.64 10.64 -3.73
C ALA A 56 3.27 12.00 -3.11
N GLU A 57 2.50 12.83 -3.82
CA GLU A 57 2.00 14.11 -3.28
C GLU A 57 1.13 13.90 -2.04
N TRP A 58 0.25 12.89 -2.05
CA TRP A 58 -0.57 12.55 -0.89
C TRP A 58 0.27 12.11 0.32
N LEU A 59 1.29 11.27 0.10
CA LEU A 59 2.22 10.83 1.14
C LEU A 59 3.01 12.00 1.76
N LEU A 60 3.39 12.99 0.94
CA LEU A 60 4.06 14.21 1.40
C LEU A 60 3.11 15.10 2.24
N ASN A 61 1.83 15.15 1.88
CA ASN A 61 0.82 15.92 2.60
C ASN A 61 0.36 15.27 3.92
N HIS A 62 0.65 13.98 4.13
CA HIS A 62 0.28 13.24 5.35
C HIS A 62 1.51 12.70 6.10
N PRO A 63 2.45 13.57 6.54
CA PRO A 63 3.69 13.15 7.17
C PRO A 63 3.51 12.57 8.58
N ARG A 64 2.34 12.76 9.20
CA ARG A 64 2.00 12.22 10.53
C ARG A 64 1.10 10.97 10.47
N GLY A 65 0.80 10.48 9.28
CA GLY A 65 -0.19 9.43 9.07
C GLY A 65 -1.53 9.97 8.61
N ALA A 66 -2.44 9.06 8.30
CA ALA A 66 -3.76 9.35 7.75
C ALA A 66 -4.78 8.31 8.22
N GLU A 67 -6.03 8.75 8.36
CA GLU A 67 -7.13 7.88 8.81
C GLU A 67 -7.84 7.16 7.66
N THR A 68 -7.58 7.56 6.42
CA THR A 68 -8.23 6.99 5.23
C THR A 68 -7.29 6.93 4.04
N THR A 69 -7.41 5.88 3.25
CA THR A 69 -6.76 5.77 1.94
C THR A 69 -7.29 6.81 0.94
N PRO A 70 -6.45 7.28 -0.01
CA PRO A 70 -6.93 8.12 -1.09
C PRO A 70 -7.92 7.39 -1.99
N GLN A 71 -8.91 8.13 -2.50
CA GLN A 71 -9.99 7.59 -3.34
C GLN A 71 -9.49 6.95 -4.65
N PHE A 72 -8.35 7.43 -5.15
CA PHE A 72 -7.70 6.94 -6.37
C PHE A 72 -6.82 5.70 -6.12
N CYS A 73 -6.63 5.27 -4.87
CA CYS A 73 -5.80 4.11 -4.56
C CYS A 73 -6.51 2.82 -4.97
N ARG A 74 -5.91 2.08 -5.91
CA ARG A 74 -6.42 0.77 -6.34
C ARG A 74 -6.41 -0.28 -5.23
N ASN A 75 -5.48 -0.17 -4.29
CA ASN A 75 -5.36 -1.07 -3.15
C ASN A 75 -6.13 -0.58 -1.92
N ARG A 76 -7.02 0.40 -2.08
CA ARG A 76 -7.82 0.94 -0.98
C ARG A 76 -8.54 -0.15 -0.21
N ALA A 77 -9.30 -1.00 -0.89
CA ALA A 77 -10.07 -2.06 -0.23
C ALA A 77 -9.18 -3.00 0.60
N GLU A 78 -8.01 -3.37 0.08
CA GLU A 78 -7.07 -4.26 0.75
C GLU A 78 -6.43 -3.58 1.97
N LEU A 79 -5.97 -2.34 1.82
CA LEU A 79 -5.39 -1.58 2.92
C LEU A 79 -6.41 -1.34 4.04
N GLU A 80 -7.65 -0.96 3.71
CA GLU A 80 -8.72 -0.78 4.70
C GLU A 80 -9.09 -2.10 5.39
N ARG A 81 -9.06 -3.24 4.66
CA ARG A 81 -9.24 -4.57 5.25
C ARG A 81 -8.12 -4.89 6.25
N LEU A 82 -6.86 -4.64 5.89
CA LEU A 82 -5.70 -4.89 6.77
C LEU A 82 -5.72 -3.99 8.01
N ARG A 83 -6.16 -2.74 7.88
CA ARG A 83 -6.39 -1.83 9.02
C ARG A 83 -7.43 -2.36 10.00
N GLY A 84 -8.57 -2.83 9.48
CA GLY A 84 -9.65 -3.38 10.31
C GLY A 84 -9.36 -4.79 10.85
N GLY A 85 -8.41 -5.50 10.24
CA GLY A 85 -8.01 -6.86 10.62
C GLY A 85 -6.90 -6.92 11.68
N ALA A 86 -6.07 -5.88 11.81
CA ALA A 86 -4.91 -5.84 12.73
C ALA A 86 -5.27 -5.77 14.24
N GLY A 87 -6.51 -6.09 14.61
CA GLY A 87 -7.03 -5.95 15.97
C GLY A 87 -7.98 -7.06 16.41
N ARG A 88 -7.77 -8.30 15.97
CA ARG A 88 -8.42 -9.48 16.58
C ARG A 88 -7.41 -10.48 17.11
#